data_AF-A0A9E3SKU2-F1
#
_entry.id   AF-A0A9E3SKU2-F1
#
_cell.length_a   1.000
_cell.length_b   1.000
_cell.length_c   1.000
_cell.angle_alpha   90.00
_cell.angle_beta   90.00
_cell.angle_gamma   90.00
#
_symmetry.space_group_name_H-M   'P 1'
#
loop_
_entity.id
_entity.type
_entity.pdbx_description
1 polymer ?
#
loop_
_entity_poly.entity_id
_entity_poly.type
_entity_poly.pdbx_seq_one_letter_code
_entity_poly.pdbx_strand_id
1 'polypeptide(L)' 'MKINDIYSQKELEESGLIERQVKDINAKVYLNGSKVFFFEPLTDQHSFRLYSIINKRSFFL' A
#
# COMPACT_ATOMS: atom_id res chain seq x y z
N MET A 1 -0.84 -0.64 10.50
CA MET A 1 -1.21 -1.73 9.57
C MET A 1 -0.24 -2.89 9.73
N LYS A 2 -0.68 -4.12 9.47
CA LYS A 2 0.10 -5.37 9.63
C LYS A 2 0.23 -6.10 8.30
N ILE A 3 1.37 -6.76 8.11
CA ILE A 3 1.63 -7.58 6.93
C ILE A 3 0.65 -8.77 6.90
N ASN A 4 0.18 -9.13 5.71
CA ASN A 4 -0.82 -10.14 5.39
C ASN A 4 -2.25 -9.87 5.86
N ASP A 5 -2.50 -8.74 6.54
CA ASP A 5 -3.88 -8.28 6.78
C ASP A 5 -4.49 -7.68 5.51
N ILE A 6 -5.82 -7.71 5.47
CA ILE A 6 -6.64 -7.20 4.36
C ILE A 6 -7.29 -5.89 4.80
N TYR A 7 -7.26 -4.91 3.91
CA TYR A 7 -7.82 -3.57 4.12
C TYR A 7 -8.69 -3.18 2.93
N SER A 8 -9.78 -2.50 3.19
CA SER A 8 -10.63 -1.88 2.17
C SER A 8 -10.04 -0.54 1.71
N GLN A 9 -10.44 -0.08 0.52
CA GLN A 9 -10.09 1.27 0.03
C GLN A 9 -10.41 2.37 1.06
N LYS A 10 -11.56 2.26 1.74
CA LYS A 10 -12.00 3.24 2.74
C LYS A 10 -11.06 3.28 3.95
N GLU A 11 -10.63 2.13 4.46
CA GLU A 11 -9.65 2.07 5.56
C GLU A 11 -8.30 2.68 5.16
N LEU A 12 -7.88 2.50 3.89
CA LEU A 12 -6.67 3.12 3.37
C LEU A 12 -6.80 4.65 3.36
N GLU A 13 -7.93 5.18 2.89
CA GLU A 13 -8.20 6.63 2.86
C GLU A 13 -8.26 7.24 4.28
N GLU A 14 -8.90 6.57 5.22
CA GLU A 14 -9.01 7.01 6.62
C GLU A 14 -7.68 6.94 7.39
N SER A 15 -6.76 6.08 6.96
CA SER A 15 -5.45 5.91 7.61
C SER A 15 -4.42 7.02 7.31
N GLY A 16 -4.81 8.04 6.53
CA GLY A 16 -3.92 9.13 6.12
C GLY A 16 -2.82 8.69 5.16
N LEU A 17 -3.00 7.55 4.49
CA LEU A 17 -2.09 7.04 3.47
C LEU A 17 -2.26 7.84 2.18
N ILE A 18 -1.14 8.26 1.59
CA ILE A 18 -1.14 8.96 0.29
C ILE A 18 -0.82 7.95 -0.80
N GLU A 19 -1.79 7.70 -1.67
CA GLU A 19 -1.60 6.84 -2.84
C GLU A 19 -0.52 7.42 -3.77
N ARG A 20 0.37 6.55 -4.25
CA ARG A 20 1.38 6.90 -5.23
C ARG A 20 1.26 5.93 -6.39
N GLN A 21 0.96 6.48 -7.57
CA GLN A 21 1.00 5.71 -8.80
C GLN A 21 2.45 5.34 -9.13
N VAL A 22 2.68 4.05 -9.31
CA VAL A 22 3.97 3.49 -9.73
C VAL A 22 3.72 2.73 -11.01
N LYS A 23 4.54 3.00 -12.02
CA LYS A 23 4.46 2.29 -13.30
C LYS A 23 5.04 0.87 -13.13
N ASP A 24 4.50 -0.07 -13.90
CA ASP A 24 5.07 -1.41 -14.08
C ASP A 24 5.07 -2.33 -12.83
N ILE A 25 4.25 -2.04 -11.82
CA ILE A 25 3.99 -2.97 -10.72
C ILE A 25 2.49 -3.23 -10.55
N ASN A 26 2.12 -4.51 -10.38
CA ASN A 26 0.75 -4.90 -10.04
C ASN A 26 0.48 -4.75 -8.53
N ALA A 27 0.71 -3.55 -8.01
CA ALA A 27 0.53 -3.23 -6.60
C ALA A 27 0.07 -1.78 -6.43
N LYS A 28 -0.84 -1.55 -5.49
CA LYS A 28 -1.14 -0.21 -5.00
C LYS A 28 -0.10 0.19 -3.96
N VAL A 29 0.53 1.34 -4.18
CA VAL A 29 1.58 1.84 -3.30
C VAL A 29 1.08 3.06 -2.56
N TYR A 30 1.27 3.04 -1.23
CA TYR A 30 0.90 4.14 -0.37
C TYR A 30 2.08 4.60 0.47
N LEU A 31 2.07 5.88 0.81
CA LEU A 31 3.10 6.52 1.64
C LEU A 31 2.49 7.03 2.94
N ASN A 32 3.17 6.80 4.05
CA ASN A 32 2.92 7.50 5.32
C ASN A 32 4.26 7.88 5.95
N GLY A 33 4.57 9.18 5.94
CA GLY A 33 5.83 9.72 6.46
C GLY A 33 7.07 9.07 5.82
N SER A 34 7.80 8.30 6.60
CA SER A 34 9.03 7.60 6.20
C SER A 34 8.82 6.16 5.73
N LYS A 35 7.57 5.69 5.67
CA LYS A 35 7.21 4.32 5.28
C LYS A 35 6.49 4.27 3.94
N VAL A 36 6.71 3.19 3.22
CA VAL A 36 6.02 2.83 1.98
C VAL A 36 5.32 1.50 2.19
N PHE A 37 4.06 1.43 1.83
CA PHE A 37 3.18 0.29 2.01
C PHE A 37 2.80 -0.24 0.64
N PHE A 38 2.98 -1.53 0.43
CA PHE A 38 2.63 -2.19 -0.83
C PHE A 38 1.46 -3.12 -0.63
N PHE A 39 0.41 -2.86 -1.39
CA PHE A 39 -0.78 -3.65 -1.37
C PHE A 39 -0.98 -4.36 -2.70
N GLU A 40 -1.32 -5.63 -2.63
CA GLU A 40 -1.82 -6.35 -3.80
C GLU A 40 -3.35 -6.28 -3.81
N PRO A 41 -3.97 -5.99 -4.96
CA PRO A 41 -5.42 -6.08 -5.09
C PRO A 41 -5.84 -7.55 -5.01
N LEU A 42 -6.89 -7.83 -4.24
CA LEU A 42 -7.54 -9.13 -4.21
C LEU A 42 -8.58 -9.26 -5.35
N THR A 43 -9.07 -10.48 -5.57
CA THR A 43 -9.96 -10.83 -6.69
C THR A 43 -11.26 -10.02 -6.71
N ASP A 44 -11.69 -9.52 -5.57
CA ASP A 44 -12.89 -8.68 -5.39
C ASP A 44 -12.65 -7.20 -5.75
N GLN A 45 -11.43 -6.79 -6.08
CA GLN A 45 -10.99 -5.42 -6.46
C GLN A 45 -11.28 -4.31 -5.43
N HIS A 46 -11.99 -4.61 -4.35
CA HIS A 46 -12.31 -3.69 -3.26
C HIS A 46 -11.44 -3.90 -2.02
N SER A 47 -10.74 -5.04 -1.96
CA SER A 47 -9.87 -5.43 -0.86
C SER A 47 -8.41 -5.49 -1.29
N PHE A 48 -7.54 -5.11 -0.36
CA PHE A 48 -6.12 -4.95 -0.57
C PHE A 48 -5.35 -5.67 0.52
N ARG A 49 -4.50 -6.64 0.17
CA ARG A 49 -3.62 -7.30 1.15
C ARG A 49 -2.32 -6.54 1.26
N LEU A 50 -1.94 -6.14 2.47
CA LEU A 50 -0.63 -5.53 2.71
C LEU A 50 0.46 -6.61 2.68
N TYR A 51 1.29 -6.66 1.64
CA TYR A 51 2.32 -7.72 1.53
C TYR A 51 3.73 -7.23 1.89
N SER A 52 3.99 -5.92 1.86
CA SER A 52 5.30 -5.37 2.23
C SER A 52 5.22 -3.96 2.80
N ILE A 53 6.13 -3.66 3.74
CA ILE A 53 6.38 -2.32 4.25
C ILE A 53 7.89 -2.08 4.21
N ILE A 54 8.31 -1.02 3.50
CA ILE A 54 9.73 -0.62 3.45
C ILE A 54 9.91 0.83 3.92
N ASN A 55 11.15 1.23 4.11
CA ASN A 55 11.47 2.64 4.33
C ASN A 55 11.45 3.40 3.01
N LYS A 56 10.94 4.63 3.04
CA LYS A 56 10.88 5.55 1.90
C LYS A 56 12.22 5.73 1.21
N ARG A 57 13.33 5.78 1.97
CA ARG A 57 14.69 5.85 1.40
C ARG A 57 15.01 4.65 0.49
N SER A 58 14.59 3.45 0.87
CA SER A 58 14.79 2.22 0.08
C SER A 58 13.92 2.15 -1.17
N PHE A 59 12.89 2.99 -1.29
CA PHE A 59 11.99 3.04 -2.44
C PHE A 59 12.48 3.99 -3.54
N PHE A 60 13.32 4.97 -3.20
CA PHE A 60 13.87 5.97 -4.13
C PHE A 60 15.32 5.70 -4.55
N LEU A 61 15.92 4.63 -4.02
CA LEU A 61 17.22 4.11 -4.44
C LEU A 61 17.01 3.08 -5.54
#